data_AF-A0A938RZ21-F1
#
_entry.id   AF-A0A938RZ21-F1
#
_cell.length_a   1.000
_cell.length_b   1.000
_cell.length_c   1.000
_cell.angle_alpha   90.00
_cell.angle_beta   90.00
_cell.angle_gamma   90.00
#
_symmetry.space_group_name_H-M   'P 1'
#
loop_
_entity.id
_entity.type
_entity.pdbx_description
1 polymer ?
#
loop_
_entity_poly.entity_id
_entity_poly.type
_entity_poly.pdbx_seq_one_letter_code
_entity_poly.pdbx_strand_id
1 'polypeptide(L)'
;MITTRQAKTILPTMRAAVAALHEVWEKCREVERTIGRDLDGLEGVIQDMAAGLDDPESIDVDYVRDAINAQADELVAEADACPSCGERCSDKLTWQDDETVKCTTCGKQYMPPTK
;
A
#
# COMPACT_ATOMS: atom_id res chain seq x y z
N MET A 1 10.83 -44.57 8.60
CA MET A 1 9.45 -44.77 8.11
C MET A 1 8.51 -44.34 9.23
N ILE A 2 7.68 -43.32 9.03
CA ILE A 2 6.77 -42.82 10.09
C ILE A 2 5.57 -43.77 10.15
N THR A 3 5.20 -44.22 11.35
CA THR A 3 4.04 -45.12 11.49
C THR A 3 2.73 -44.36 11.24
N THR A 4 1.69 -45.05 10.78
CA THR A 4 0.36 -44.48 10.53
C THR A 4 -0.24 -43.79 11.76
N ARG A 5 0.15 -44.24 12.96
CA ARG A 5 -0.25 -43.65 14.24
C ARG A 5 0.48 -42.33 14.51
N GLN A 6 1.79 -42.27 14.25
CA GLN A 6 2.57 -41.03 14.34
C GLN A 6 2.12 -40.01 13.30
N ALA A 7 1.76 -40.45 12.08
CA ALA A 7 1.26 -39.56 11.04
C ALA A 7 -0.06 -38.87 11.45
N LYS A 8 -1.01 -39.59 12.06
CA LYS A 8 -2.27 -39.01 12.56
C LYS A 8 -2.07 -37.93 13.61
N THR A 9 -1.01 -38.02 14.41
CA THR A 9 -0.71 -37.04 15.46
C THR A 9 0.02 -35.81 14.91
N ILE A 10 0.89 -35.99 13.92
CA ILE A 10 1.79 -34.92 13.42
C ILE A 10 1.12 -34.08 12.31
N LEU A 11 0.30 -34.70 11.47
CA LEU A 11 -0.34 -34.04 10.32
C LEU A 11 -1.17 -32.78 10.68
N PRO A 12 -2.01 -32.77 11.73
CA PRO A 12 -2.78 -31.59 12.10
C PRO A 12 -1.87 -30.42 12.51
N THR A 13 -0.82 -30.69 13.29
CA THR A 13 0.14 -29.69 13.75
C THR A 13 0.92 -29.10 12.58
N MET A 14 1.34 -29.93 11.62
CA MET A 14 1.99 -29.45 10.40
C MET A 14 1.06 -28.59 9.56
N ARG A 15 -0.22 -28.98 9.41
CA ARG A 15 -1.21 -28.16 8.67
C ARG A 15 -1.44 -26.81 9.34
N ALA A 16 -1.56 -26.78 10.67
CA ALA A 16 -1.70 -25.53 11.41
C ALA A 16 -0.45 -24.64 11.27
N ALA A 17 0.75 -25.23 11.32
CA ALA A 17 1.99 -24.49 11.11
C ALA A 17 2.09 -23.91 9.69
N VAL A 18 1.71 -24.67 8.67
CA VAL A 18 1.67 -24.18 7.28
C VAL A 18 0.64 -23.05 7.11
N ALA A 19 -0.53 -23.16 7.73
CA ALA A 19 -1.53 -22.09 7.69
C ALA A 19 -1.03 -20.80 8.37
N ALA A 20 -0.39 -20.91 9.53
CA ALA A 20 0.20 -19.77 10.22
C ALA A 20 1.33 -19.11 9.39
N LEU A 21 2.19 -19.91 8.74
CA LEU A 21 3.22 -19.39 7.84
C LEU A 21 2.62 -18.69 6.62
N HIS A 22 1.51 -19.18 6.09
CA HIS A 22 0.80 -18.54 4.99
C HIS A 22 0.22 -17.18 5.41
N GLU A 23 -0.39 -17.08 6.60
CA GLU A 23 -0.90 -15.82 7.14
C GLU A 23 0.23 -14.78 7.33
N VAL A 24 1.38 -15.21 7.87
CA VAL A 24 2.55 -14.33 8.02
C VAL A 24 3.06 -13.87 6.65
N TRP A 25 3.13 -14.77 5.68
CA TRP A 25 3.54 -14.43 4.32
C TRP A 25 2.57 -13.44 3.64
N GLU A 26 1.26 -13.58 3.82
CA GLU A 26 0.28 -12.62 3.30
C GLU A 26 0.50 -11.22 3.89
N LYS A 27 0.75 -11.13 5.20
CA LYS A 27 1.08 -9.86 5.87
C LYS A 27 2.38 -9.26 5.36
N CYS A 28 3.44 -10.06 5.19
CA CYS A 28 4.69 -9.59 4.59
C CYS A 28 4.48 -9.08 3.16
N ARG A 29 3.65 -9.76 2.36
CA ARG A 29 3.35 -9.36 0.99
C ARG A 29 2.49 -8.09 0.92
N GLU A 30 1.65 -7.85 1.93
CA GLU A 30 0.92 -6.59 2.07
C GLU A 30 1.88 -5.43 2.35
N VAL A 31 2.83 -5.61 3.27
CA VAL A 31 3.90 -4.64 3.54
C VAL A 31 4.74 -4.35 2.28
N GLU A 32 5.15 -5.39 1.53
CA GLU A 32 5.87 -5.20 0.26
C GLU A 32 5.08 -4.38 -0.75
N ARG A 33 3.75 -4.59 -0.87
CA ARG A 33 2.91 -3.79 -1.77
C ARG A 33 2.78 -2.34 -1.33
N THR A 34 2.78 -2.08 -0.03
CA THR A 34 2.75 -0.70 0.50
C THR A 34 4.07 -0.01 0.20
N ILE A 35 5.20 -0.65 0.52
CA ILE A 35 6.54 -0.11 0.23
C ILE A 35 6.70 0.15 -1.28
N GLY A 36 6.24 -0.78 -2.14
CA GLY A 36 6.30 -0.60 -3.59
C GLY A 36 5.51 0.61 -4.08
N ARG A 37 4.29 0.83 -3.55
CA ARG A 37 3.46 1.99 -3.91
C ARG A 37 4.05 3.31 -3.43
N ASP A 38 4.63 3.33 -2.23
CA ASP A 38 5.28 4.51 -1.69
C ASP A 38 6.53 4.89 -2.53
N LEU A 39 7.27 3.88 -3.02
CA LEU A 39 8.41 4.09 -3.93
C LEU A 39 7.98 4.56 -5.33
N ASP A 40 6.92 3.99 -5.91
CA ASP A 40 6.37 4.45 -7.20
C ASP A 40 5.86 5.90 -7.11
N GLY A 41 5.25 6.28 -5.98
CA GLY A 41 4.85 7.66 -5.69
C GLY A 41 6.04 8.60 -5.65
N LEU A 42 7.10 8.23 -4.93
CA LEU A 42 8.35 9.00 -4.85
C LEU A 42 9.07 9.13 -6.21
N GLU A 43 9.05 8.09 -7.05
CA GLU A 43 9.62 8.17 -8.40
C GLU A 43 8.86 9.18 -9.27
N GLY A 44 7.53 9.25 -9.16
CA GLY A 44 6.70 10.28 -9.80
C GLY A 44 7.08 11.69 -9.34
N VAL A 45 7.27 11.90 -8.04
CA VAL A 45 7.72 13.18 -7.49
C VAL A 45 9.08 13.59 -8.05
N ILE A 46 10.03 12.65 -8.09
CA ILE A 46 11.37 12.91 -8.62
C ILE A 46 11.30 13.26 -10.11
N GLN A 47 10.46 12.60 -10.90
CA GLN A 47 10.29 12.89 -12.33
C GLN A 47 9.63 14.25 -12.58
N ASP A 48 8.59 14.61 -11.83
CA ASP A 48 7.93 15.92 -11.95
C ASP A 48 8.87 17.06 -11.52
N MET A 49 9.69 16.84 -10.49
CA MET A 49 10.71 17.79 -10.07
C MET A 49 11.85 17.90 -11.10
N ALA A 50 12.28 16.78 -11.69
CA ALA A 50 13.30 16.77 -12.75
C ALA A 50 12.82 17.46 -14.04
N ALA A 51 11.53 17.44 -14.33
CA ALA A 51 10.95 18.14 -15.47
C ALA A 51 10.93 19.68 -15.31
N GLY A 52 11.06 20.19 -14.08
CA GLY A 52 11.06 21.62 -13.76
C GLY A 52 12.42 22.25 -13.48
N LEU A 53 13.50 21.46 -13.43
CA LEU A 53 14.85 21.93 -13.09
C LEU A 53 15.76 21.96 -14.33
N ASP A 54 15.97 23.16 -14.89
CA ASP A 54 16.99 23.40 -15.92
C ASP A 54 18.44 23.30 -15.36
N ASP A 55 18.61 23.14 -14.04
CA ASP A 55 19.91 23.05 -13.37
C ASP A 55 19.89 22.15 -12.11
N PRO A 56 20.52 20.96 -12.14
CA PRO A 56 20.55 20.01 -11.02
C PRO A 56 21.44 20.45 -9.84
N GLU A 57 22.29 21.48 -9.96
CA GLU A 57 23.10 21.98 -8.83
C GLU A 57 22.30 22.88 -7.86
N SER A 58 21.05 23.22 -8.20
CA SER A 58 20.18 24.13 -7.43
C SER A 58 19.17 23.43 -6.51
N ILE A 59 19.26 22.10 -6.36
CA ILE A 59 18.29 21.32 -5.58
C ILE A 59 18.39 21.67 -4.09
N ASP A 60 17.45 22.47 -3.61
CA ASP A 60 17.27 22.79 -2.20
C ASP A 60 16.64 21.59 -1.49
N VAL A 61 17.41 20.95 -0.61
CA VAL A 61 17.01 19.76 0.14
C VAL A 61 15.82 20.04 1.07
N ASP A 62 15.70 21.25 1.60
CA ASP A 62 14.57 21.63 2.45
C ASP A 62 13.31 21.85 1.60
N TYR A 63 13.43 22.43 0.40
CA TYR A 63 12.32 22.48 -0.56
C TYR A 63 11.85 21.08 -0.98
N VAL A 64 12.79 20.15 -1.23
CA VAL A 64 12.44 18.76 -1.57
C VAL A 64 11.71 18.08 -0.42
N ARG A 65 12.20 18.26 0.82
CA ARG A 65 11.56 17.71 2.01
C ARG A 65 10.15 18.28 2.20
N ASP A 66 9.98 19.59 2.04
CA ASP A 66 8.69 20.25 2.19
C ASP A 66 7.71 19.81 1.10
N ALA A 67 8.15 19.63 -0.15
CA ALA A 67 7.32 19.12 -1.24
C ALA A 67 6.87 17.67 -1.00
N ILE A 68 7.77 16.80 -0.52
CA ILE A 68 7.42 15.41 -0.14
C ILE A 68 6.41 15.41 1.01
N ASN A 69 6.61 16.25 2.02
CA ASN A 69 5.70 16.36 3.16
C ASN A 69 4.33 16.92 2.74
N ALA A 70 4.29 17.91 1.85
CA ALA A 70 3.04 18.46 1.32
C ALA A 70 2.23 17.40 0.55
N GLN A 71 2.88 16.52 -0.21
CA GLN A 71 2.18 15.39 -0.83
C GLN A 71 1.69 14.35 0.18
N ALA A 72 2.37 14.20 1.33
CA ALA A 72 1.87 13.33 2.40
C ALA A 72 0.55 13.86 2.99
N ASP A 73 0.33 15.18 3.00
CA ASP A 73 -0.94 15.79 3.43
C ASP A 73 -2.10 15.52 2.43
N GLU A 74 -1.79 15.19 1.18
CA GLU A 74 -2.78 14.79 0.17
C GLU A 74 -3.17 13.31 0.29
N LEU A 75 -2.53 12.54 1.18
CA LEU A 75 -2.88 11.14 1.43
C LEU A 75 -4.03 11.04 2.44
N VAL A 76 -5.06 10.27 2.10
CA VAL A 76 -6.09 9.89 3.07
C VAL A 76 -5.52 8.96 4.15
N ALA A 77 -6.23 8.86 5.27
CA ALA A 77 -5.87 7.92 6.34
C ALA A 77 -5.81 6.49 5.79
N GLU A 78 -4.96 5.63 6.38
CA GLU A 78 -4.83 4.24 5.93
C GLU A 78 -6.15 3.48 5.95
N ALA A 79 -7.02 3.79 6.91
CA ALA A 79 -8.36 3.20 7.00
C ALA A 79 -9.25 3.57 5.80
N ASP A 80 -9.02 4.74 5.19
CA ASP A 80 -9.79 5.25 4.05
C ASP A 80 -9.17 4.84 2.69
N ALA A 81 -8.03 4.15 2.70
CA ALA A 81 -7.33 3.70 1.51
C ALA A 81 -8.18 2.72 0.69
N CYS A 82 -7.93 2.66 -0.61
CA CYS A 82 -8.61 1.71 -1.48
C CYS A 82 -8.33 0.26 -1.01
N PRO A 83 -9.34 -0.55 -0.65
CA PRO A 83 -9.13 -1.88 -0.09
C PRO A 83 -8.70 -2.94 -1.12
N SER A 84 -8.43 -2.54 -2.37
CA SER A 84 -7.98 -3.47 -3.42
C SER A 84 -6.56 -3.20 -3.90
N CYS A 85 -6.20 -1.94 -4.10
CA CYS A 85 -4.87 -1.57 -4.55
C CYS A 85 -4.12 -0.73 -3.50
N GLY A 86 -4.78 -0.34 -2.41
CA GLY A 86 -4.20 0.47 -1.34
C GLY A 86 -3.93 1.93 -1.73
N GLU A 87 -4.47 2.41 -2.85
CA GLU A 87 -4.38 3.83 -3.22
C GLU A 87 -4.81 4.73 -2.05
N ARG A 88 -4.02 5.78 -1.80
CA ARG A 88 -4.20 6.72 -0.69
C ARG A 88 -4.22 8.16 -1.14
N CYS A 89 -3.77 8.47 -2.35
CA CYS A 89 -3.82 9.83 -2.87
C CYS A 89 -5.28 10.27 -2.98
N SER A 90 -5.67 11.31 -2.24
CA SER A 90 -7.05 11.81 -2.18
C SER A 90 -7.57 12.20 -3.57
N ASP A 91 -6.72 12.75 -4.44
CA ASP A 91 -7.06 13.06 -5.83
C ASP A 91 -7.42 11.84 -6.67
N LYS A 92 -6.88 10.66 -6.34
CA LYS A 92 -7.19 9.38 -7.00
C LYS A 92 -8.37 8.66 -6.37
N LEU A 93 -8.98 9.23 -5.33
CA LEU A 93 -10.10 8.68 -4.57
C LEU A 93 -11.30 9.62 -4.67
N THR A 94 -12.11 9.42 -5.70
CA THR A 94 -13.23 10.32 -6.01
C THR A 94 -14.54 9.81 -5.43
N TRP A 95 -15.18 10.60 -4.56
CA TRP A 95 -16.54 10.36 -4.09
C TRP A 95 -17.52 10.32 -5.27
N GLN A 96 -18.31 9.25 -5.36
CA GLN A 96 -19.35 9.10 -6.38
C GLN A 96 -20.72 9.57 -5.87
N ASP A 97 -20.93 9.42 -4.58
CA ASP A 97 -22.10 9.82 -3.80
C ASP A 97 -21.66 10.08 -2.34
N ASP A 98 -22.60 10.21 -1.41
CA ASP A 98 -22.31 10.53 -0.01
C ASP A 98 -21.74 9.35 0.81
N GLU A 99 -21.71 8.13 0.24
CA GLU A 99 -21.31 6.90 0.97
C GLU A 99 -20.15 6.15 0.29
N THR A 100 -19.92 6.37 -1.00
CA THR A 100 -19.07 5.52 -1.83
C THR A 100 -17.96 6.31 -2.52
N VAL A 101 -16.74 5.81 -2.38
CA VAL A 101 -15.53 6.32 -3.05
C VAL A 101 -15.15 5.39 -4.19
N LYS A 102 -14.78 5.95 -5.33
CA LYS A 102 -14.19 5.23 -6.46
C LYS A 102 -12.69 5.53 -6.53
N CYS A 103 -11.89 4.47 -6.49
CA CYS A 103 -10.48 4.55 -6.80
C CYS A 103 -10.29 4.67 -8.32
N THR A 104 -9.66 5.74 -8.80
CA THR A 104 -9.38 5.94 -10.22
C THR A 104 -8.24 5.04 -10.72
N THR A 105 -7.38 4.57 -9.82
CA THR A 105 -6.21 3.73 -10.14
C THR A 105 -6.62 2.29 -10.51
N CYS A 106 -7.48 1.66 -9.73
CA CYS A 106 -7.95 0.28 -10.00
C CYS A 106 -9.42 0.17 -10.42
N GLY A 107 -10.17 1.29 -10.38
CA GLY A 107 -11.59 1.34 -10.74
C GLY A 107 -12.54 0.81 -9.65
N LYS A 108 -12.04 0.29 -8.52
CA LYS A 108 -12.89 -0.25 -7.45
C LYS A 108 -13.69 0.85 -6.77
N GLN A 109 -14.98 0.60 -6.60
CA GLN A 109 -15.86 1.36 -5.70
C GLN A 109 -15.91 0.67 -4.34
N TYR A 110 -15.82 1.46 -3.28
CA TYR A 110 -15.85 0.98 -1.90
C TYR A 110 -16.44 2.04 -0.97
N MET A 111 -16.99 1.59 0.16
CA MET A 111 -17.39 2.46 1.25
C MET A 111 -16.20 2.58 2.20
N PRO A 112 -15.60 3.76 2.38
CA PRO A 112 -14.59 3.95 3.43
C PRO A 112 -15.25 3.79 4.81
N PRO A 113 -14.52 3.31 5.82
CA PRO A 113 -15.06 3.16 7.16
C PRO A 113 -15.46 4.54 7.71
N THR A 114 -16.74 4.71 8.03
CA THR A 114 -17.28 5.93 8.64
C THR A 114 -16.44 6.37 9.84
N LYS A 115 -15.96 7.61 9.82
CA LYS A 115 -15.28 8.28 10.95
C LYS A 115 -16.15 8.39 12.18
#